data_AF-Q7RMQ5-F1
#
_entry.id   AF-Q7RMQ5-F1
#
_cell.length_a   1.000
_cell.length_b   1.000
_cell.length_c   1.000
_cell.angle_alpha   90.00
_cell.angle_beta   90.00
_cell.angle_gamma   90.00
#
_symmetry.space_group_name_H-M   'P 1'
#
loop_
_entity.id
_entity.type
_entity.pdbx_description
1 polymer ?
#
loop_
_entity_poly.entity_id
_entity_poly.type
_entity_poly.pdbx_seq_one_letter_code
_entity_poly.pdbx_strand_id
1 'polypeptide(L)' 'MNIRLTSAEEWIRGEYKGTLGEIFLRCNNVLYIREDNESEKSED' A
#
# COMPACT_ATOMS: atom_id res chain seq x y z
N MET A 1 2.15 -13.76 -6.21
CA MET A 1 1.93 -12.62 -7.12
C MET A 1 2.91 -11.52 -6.78
N ASN A 2 3.82 -11.16 -7.69
CA ASN A 2 4.66 -9.97 -7.48
C ASN A 2 3.83 -8.72 -7.77
N ILE A 3 4.14 -7.59 -7.12
CA ILE A 3 3.36 -6.35 -7.20
C ILE A 3 4.29 -5.20 -7.56
N ARG A 4 3.84 -4.33 -8.48
CA ARG A 4 4.48 -3.05 -8.78
C ARG A 4 3.55 -1.93 -8.36
N LEU A 5 4.03 -1.00 -7.54
CA LEU A 5 3.27 0.17 -7.09
C LEU A 5 3.98 1.43 -7.59
N THR A 6 3.18 2.39 -8.06
CA THR A 6 3.61 3.75 -8.36
C THR A 6 3.19 4.67 -7.21
N SER A 7 4.04 5.60 -6.81
CA SER A 7 3.76 6.55 -5.72
C SER A 7 3.46 5.88 -4.36
N ALA A 8 4.16 4.80 -4.03
CA ALA A 8 3.97 4.07 -2.78
C ALA A 8 4.40 4.88 -1.55
N GLU A 9 3.69 4.71 -0.45
CA GLU A 9 3.99 5.27 0.86
C GLU A 9 4.39 4.17 1.84
N GLU A 10 5.37 4.47 2.71
CA GLU A 10 5.82 3.54 3.73
C GLU A 10 5.24 3.89 5.10
N TRP A 11 4.69 2.86 5.74
CA TRP A 11 4.18 2.92 7.11
C TRP A 11 4.87 1.84 7.94
N ILE A 12 5.58 2.25 8.99
CA ILE A 12 6.26 1.33 9.91
C ILE A 12 5.62 1.46 11.29
N ARG A 13 5.06 0.37 11.81
CA ARG A 13 4.37 0.33 13.12
C ARG A 13 3.27 1.40 13.27
N GLY A 14 2.56 1.68 12.19
CA GLY A 14 1.47 2.67 12.16
C GLY A 14 1.94 4.13 12.00
N GLU A 15 3.23 4.39 11.89
CA GLU A 15 3.77 5.72 11.64
C GLU A 15 4.17 5.89 10.17
N TYR A 16 3.71 6.98 9.55
CA TYR A 16 4.14 7.40 8.22
C TYR A 16 5.63 7.71 8.20
N LYS A 17 6.36 7.13 7.25
CA LYS A 17 7.82 7.31 7.07
C LYS A 17 8.19 8.08 5.80
N GLY A 18 7.28 8.20 4.85
CA GLY A 18 7.51 8.95 3.62
C GLY A 18 7.00 8.25 2.37
N THR A 19 7.14 8.94 1.24
CA THR A 19 6.87 8.41 -0.10
C THR A 19 8.12 7.72 -0.63
N LEU A 20 7.99 6.46 -1.06
CA LEU A 20 9.03 5.67 -1.70
C LEU A 20 9.03 5.82 -3.22
N GLY A 21 7.92 6.28 -3.81
CA GLY A 21 7.78 6.41 -5.26
C GLY A 21 7.49 5.05 -5.91
N GLU A 22 8.31 4.64 -6.87
CA GLU A 22 8.12 3.37 -7.57
C GLU A 22 8.82 2.21 -6.87
N ILE A 23 8.05 1.15 -6.54
CA ILE A 23 8.58 -0.02 -5.86
C ILE A 23 8.07 -1.33 -6.49
N PHE A 24 8.87 -2.39 -6.31
CA PHE A 24 8.54 -3.75 -6.70
C PHE A 24 8.60 -4.69 -5.48
N LEU A 25 7.47 -5.27 -5.14
CA LEU A 25 7.33 -6.21 -4.02
C LEU A 25 7.28 -7.65 -4.55
N ARG A 26 8.18 -8.50 -4.04
CA ARG A 26 8.11 -9.93 -4.33
C ARG A 26 6.93 -10.58 -3.62
N CYS A 27 6.36 -11.58 -4.28
CA CYS A 27 5.21 -12.32 -3.81
C CYS A 27 5.40 -12.96 -2.42
N ASN A 28 6.62 -13.37 -2.08
CA ASN A 28 6.91 -14.09 -0.85
C ASN A 28 7.06 -13.17 0.38
N ASN A 29 6.98 -11.85 0.20
CA ASN A 29 7.05 -10.86 1.26
C ASN A 29 5.68 -10.24 1.58
N VAL A 30 4.60 -10.70 0.93
CA VAL A 30 3.25 -10.15 1.09
C VAL A 30 2.41 -11.12 1.93
N LEU A 31 1.90 -10.65 3.06
CA LEU A 31 0.97 -11.42 3.90
C LEU A 31 -0.46 -11.35 3.34
N TYR A 32 -0.96 -10.14 3.05
CA TYR A 32 -2.25 -9.91 2.41
C TYR A 32 -2.25 -8.56 1.69
N ILE A 33 -3.23 -8.35 0.82
CA ILE A 33 -3.57 -7.08 0.19
C ILE A 33 -5.01 -6.78 0.56
N ARG A 34 -5.32 -5.53 0.92
CA ARG A 34 -6.69 -5.07 1.15
C ARG A 34 -6.93 -3.77 0.39
N GLU A 35 -8.20 -3.52 0.09
CA GLU A 35 -8.64 -2.21 -0.38
C GLU A 35 -8.60 -1.20 0.78
N ASP A 36 -8.49 0.08 0.43
CA ASP A 36 -8.65 1.14 1.41
C ASP A 36 -10.12 1.24 1.83
N ASN A 37 -10.38 1.37 3.12
CA ASN A 37 -11.75 1.47 3.63
C ASN A 37 -12.32 2.90 3.51
N GLU A 38 -11.52 3.88 3.06
CA GLU A 38 -11.97 5.26 2.91
C GLU A 38 -12.76 5.52 1.60
N SER A 39 -12.70 4.63 0.62
CA SER A 39 -13.44 4.76 -0.66
C SER A 39 -14.95 4.49 -0.55
N GLU A 40 -15.44 3.91 0.55
CA GLU A 40 -16.87 3.63 0.76
C GLU A 40 -17.66 4.78 1.43
N LYS A 41 -17.05 5.94 1.69
CA LYS A 41 -17.70 7.08 2.37
C LYS A 41 -18.07 8.27 1.47
N SER A 42 -18.02 8.13 0.15
CA SER A 42 -18.35 9.20 -0.80
C SER A 42 -19.49 8.86 -1.75
N GLU A 43 -20.56 8.26 -1.23
CA GLU A 43 -21.88 8.20 -1.88
C GLU A 43 -22.97 8.51 -0.83
N ASP A 44 -23.13 9.79 -0.52
CA ASP A 44 -24.38 10.45 -0.09
C ASP A 44 -24.29 11.96 -0.37
#